data_AF-A0A4R6YIB4-F1
#
_entry.id   AF-A0A4R6YIB4-F1
#
_cell.length_a   1.000
_cell.length_b   1.000
_cell.length_c   1.000
_cell.angle_alpha   90.00
_cell.angle_beta   90.00
_cell.angle_gamma   90.00
#
_symmetry.space_group_name_H-M   'P 1'
#
loop_
_entity.id
_entity.type
_entity.pdbx_description
1 polymer ?
#
loop_
_entity_poly.entity_id
_entity_poly.type
_entity_poly.pdbx_seq_one_letter_code
_entity_poly.pdbx_strand_id
1 'polypeptide(L)'
;MKQTYRVVGIKDGDVFVVQALELDVSAQGRSFDEALDRLKIALIAEEKEALASGRDVNEVVGPAPKMFHDLYEDRPQYREKLVA
;
A
#
# COMPACT_ATOMS: atom_id res chain seq x y z
N MET A 1 7.02 -11.13 10.32
CA MET A 1 7.75 -9.95 10.86
C MET A 1 6.82 -8.76 10.67
N LYS A 2 6.77 -7.80 11.60
CA LYS A 2 5.97 -6.59 11.35
C LYS A 2 6.75 -5.69 10.40
N GLN A 3 6.23 -5.46 9.19
CA GLN A 3 6.81 -4.50 8.25
C GLN A 3 6.07 -3.17 8.35
N THR A 4 6.80 -2.07 8.14
CA THR A 4 6.23 -0.72 8.11
C THR A 4 6.25 -0.21 6.68
N TYR A 5 5.07 0.11 6.18
CA TYR A 5 4.83 0.59 4.84
C TYR A 5 4.53 2.09 4.87
N ARG A 6 5.20 2.86 4.03
CA ARG A 6 4.78 4.22 3.72
C ARG A 6 3.58 4.13 2.79
N VAL A 7 2.54 4.88 3.14
CA VAL A 7 1.30 4.90 2.37
C VAL A 7 1.01 6.32 1.90
N VAL A 8 0.73 6.47 0.60
CA VAL A 8 0.15 7.69 0.04
C VAL A 8 -1.32 7.44 -0.27
N GLY A 9 -2.16 8.43 0.03
CA GLY A 9 -3.57 8.38 -0.30
C GLY A 9 -4.00 9.55 -1.18
N ILE A 10 -4.92 9.26 -2.10
CA ILE A 10 -5.61 10.24 -2.94
C ILE A 10 -7.12 10.04 -2.82
N LYS A 11 -7.86 11.14 -2.91
CA LYS A 11 -9.31 11.11 -3.10
C LYS A 11 -9.63 11.30 -4.58
N ASP A 12 -10.38 10.36 -5.13
CA ASP A 12 -10.90 10.41 -6.50
C ASP A 12 -12.44 10.28 -6.46
N GLY A 13 -13.12 11.40 -6.70
CA GLY A 13 -14.57 11.51 -6.53
C GLY A 13 -15.03 11.13 -5.11
N ASP A 14 -15.84 10.08 -5.01
CA ASP A 14 -16.39 9.56 -3.74
C ASP A 14 -15.56 8.41 -3.14
N VAL A 15 -14.37 8.15 -3.70
CA VAL A 15 -13.52 7.02 -3.32
C VAL A 15 -12.17 7.52 -2.80
N PHE A 16 -11.63 6.82 -1.82
CA PHE A 16 -10.26 6.97 -1.35
C PHE A 16 -9.43 5.82 -1.86
N VAL A 17 -8.31 6.13 -2.51
CA VAL A 17 -7.33 5.15 -2.98
C VAL A 17 -6.05 5.34 -2.17
N VAL A 18 -5.51 4.24 -1.66
CA VAL A 18 -4.24 4.21 -0.93
C VAL A 18 -3.26 3.25 -1.60
N GLN A 19 -1.99 3.62 -1.60
CA GLN A 19 -0.90 2.87 -2.22
C GLN A 19 0.24 2.72 -1.22
N ALA A 20 0.67 1.48 -0.96
CA ALA A 20 1.93 1.22 -0.27
C ALA A 20 3.11 1.55 -1.19
N LEU A 21 4.19 2.13 -0.68
CA LEU A 21 5.35 2.50 -1.49
C LEU A 21 6.36 1.35 -1.63
N GLU A 22 6.54 0.57 -0.56
CA GLU A 22 7.51 -0.53 -0.53
C GLU A 22 7.05 -1.75 -1.33
N LEU A 23 5.74 -1.92 -1.48
CA LEU A 23 5.13 -2.95 -2.34
C LEU A 23 4.08 -2.31 -3.23
N ASP A 24 4.04 -2.68 -4.52
CA ASP A 24 3.04 -2.22 -5.49
C ASP A 24 1.63 -2.81 -5.21
N VAL A 25 1.09 -2.46 -4.05
CA VAL A 25 -0.20 -2.89 -3.55
C VAL A 25 -1.03 -1.65 -3.23
N SER A 26 -2.23 -1.62 -3.81
CA SER A 26 -3.21 -0.57 -3.57
C SER A 26 -4.52 -1.12 -3.04
N ALA A 27 -5.28 -0.26 -2.39
CA ALA A 27 -6.65 -0.55 -2.02
C ALA A 27 -7.51 0.71 -2.10
N GLN A 28 -8.82 0.50 -2.17
CA GLN A 28 -9.79 1.59 -2.20
C GLN A 28 -10.92 1.39 -1.19
N GLY A 29 -11.44 2.48 -0.66
CA GLY A 29 -12.52 2.53 0.32
C GLY A 29 -13.38 3.78 0.19
N ARG A 30 -14.51 3.84 0.89
CA ARG A 30 -15.38 5.02 0.94
C ARG A 30 -14.88 6.08 1.92
N SER A 31 -13.95 5.70 2.79
CA SER A 31 -13.16 6.58 3.63
C SER A 31 -11.69 6.19 3.54
N PHE A 32 -10.80 7.11 3.96
CA PHE A 32 -9.37 6.84 4.04
C PHE A 32 -9.06 5.65 4.97
N ASP A 33 -9.72 5.57 6.12
CA ASP A 33 -9.56 4.46 7.08
C ASP A 33 -10.01 3.12 6.48
N GLU A 34 -11.15 3.09 5.77
CA GLU A 34 -11.62 1.87 5.09
C GLU A 34 -10.61 1.43 4.02
N ALA A 35 -10.00 2.37 3.30
CA ALA A 35 -8.98 2.08 2.30
C ALA A 35 -7.70 1.52 2.97
N LEU A 36 -7.27 2.07 4.11
CA LEU A 36 -6.13 1.58 4.87
C LEU A 36 -6.34 0.17 5.43
N ASP A 37 -7.52 -0.11 5.99
CA ASP A 37 -7.85 -1.44 6.50
C ASP A 37 -7.81 -2.50 5.38
N ARG A 38 -8.34 -2.15 4.21
CA ARG A 38 -8.28 -3.02 3.02
C ARG A 38 -6.86 -3.19 2.49
N LEU A 39 -6.05 -2.12 2.49
CA LEU A 39 -4.64 -2.20 2.11
C LEU A 39 -3.88 -3.17 3.02
N LYS A 40 -4.12 -3.11 4.33
CA LYS A 40 -3.52 -4.05 5.28
C LYS A 40 -3.87 -5.50 4.97
N ILE A 41 -5.12 -5.79 4.65
CA ILE A 41 -5.57 -7.13 4.25
C ILE A 41 -4.83 -7.59 2.99
N ALA A 42 -4.71 -6.71 1.98
CA ALA A 42 -4.02 -7.00 0.73
C ALA A 42 -2.52 -7.29 0.95
N LEU A 43 -1.82 -6.45 1.73
CA LEU A 43 -0.40 -6.67 2.07
C LEU A 43 -0.17 -8.02 2.75
N ILE A 44 -1.02 -8.37 3.72
CA ILE A 44 -0.95 -9.69 4.40
C ILE A 44 -1.20 -10.84 3.42
N ALA A 45 -2.06 -10.66 2.42
CA ALA A 45 -2.32 -11.68 1.41
C ALA A 45 -1.10 -11.89 0.51
N GLU A 46 -0.49 -10.82 0.01
CA GLU A 46 0.73 -10.88 -0.82
C GLU A 46 1.89 -11.53 -0.06
N GLU A 47 2.11 -11.15 1.21
CA GLU A 47 3.14 -11.76 2.06
C GLU A 47 2.91 -13.26 2.26
N LYS A 48 1.66 -13.68 2.47
CA LYS A 48 1.31 -15.10 2.64
C LYS A 48 1.54 -15.89 1.36
N GLU A 49 1.18 -15.35 0.21
CA GLU A 49 1.34 -16.02 -1.08
C GLU A 49 2.81 -16.16 -1.47
N ALA A 50 3.60 -15.10 -1.29
CA ALA A 50 5.05 -15.14 -1.51
C ALA A 50 5.71 -16.19 -0.62
N LEU A 51 5.35 -16.22 0.68
CA LEU A 51 5.85 -17.22 1.62
C LEU A 51 5.44 -18.66 1.22
N ALA A 52 4.19 -18.87 0.80
CA ALA A 52 3.71 -20.17 0.34
C ALA A 52 4.46 -20.66 -0.91
N SER A 53 4.92 -19.73 -1.74
CA SER A 53 5.74 -20.00 -2.93
C SER A 53 7.24 -20.08 -2.64
N GLY A 54 7.67 -19.89 -1.38
CA GLY A 54 9.09 -19.89 -0.99
C GLY A 54 9.89 -18.70 -1.54
N ARG A 55 9.23 -17.57 -1.82
CA ARG A 55 9.82 -16.35 -2.38
C ARG A 55 9.69 -15.17 -1.42
N ASP A 56 10.55 -14.18 -1.59
CA ASP A 56 10.42 -12.91 -0.87
C ASP A 56 9.33 -12.03 -1.54
N VAL A 57 8.46 -11.42 -0.74
CA VAL A 57 7.36 -10.59 -1.27
C VAL A 57 7.87 -9.40 -2.09
N ASN A 58 9.05 -8.84 -1.75
CA ASN A 58 9.66 -7.75 -2.50
C ASN A 58 10.18 -8.21 -3.87
N GLU A 59 10.48 -9.49 -4.06
CA GLU A 59 10.88 -10.05 -5.35
C GLU A 59 9.68 -10.38 -6.25
N VAL A 60 8.52 -10.64 -5.65
CA VAL A 60 7.29 -11.02 -6.37
C VAL A 60 6.52 -9.78 -6.80
N VAL A 61 6.27 -8.86 -5.86
CA VAL A 61 5.46 -7.66 -6.09
C VAL A 61 6.34 -6.48 -6.52
N GLY A 62 7.47 -6.28 -5.83
CA GLY A 62 8.33 -5.12 -6.05
C GLY A 62 7.72 -3.81 -5.55
N PRO A 63 8.48 -2.71 -5.58
CA PRO A 63 8.02 -1.40 -5.09
C PRO A 63 7.00 -0.76 -6.02
N ALA A 64 6.25 0.20 -5.48
CA ALA A 64 5.31 0.99 -6.27
C ALA A 64 6.00 1.80 -7.39
N PRO A 65 5.28 2.12 -8.47
CA PRO A 65 5.78 3.02 -9.50
C PRO A 65 6.29 4.35 -8.94
N LYS A 66 7.38 4.88 -9.52
CA LYS A 66 8.06 6.11 -9.06
C LYS A 66 7.10 7.29 -8.84
N MET A 67 6.05 7.41 -9.67
CA MET A 67 5.06 8.49 -9.53
C MET A 67 4.39 8.54 -8.14
N PHE A 68 4.21 7.40 -7.46
CA PHE A 68 3.63 7.37 -6.11
C PHE A 68 4.64 7.79 -5.04
N HIS A 69 5.93 7.50 -5.25
CA HIS A 69 6.99 8.04 -4.40
C HIS A 69 7.06 9.56 -4.53
N ASP A 70 7.04 10.07 -5.77
CA ASP A 70 7.05 11.51 -6.03
C ASP A 70 5.82 12.18 -5.41
N LEU A 71 4.64 11.57 -5.53
CA LEU A 71 3.42 12.06 -4.89
C LEU A 71 3.53 12.13 -3.36
N TYR A 72 4.15 11.12 -2.74
CA TYR A 72 4.35 11.06 -1.29
C TYR A 72 5.30 12.14 -0.76
N GLU A 73 6.34 12.48 -1.53
CA GLU A 73 7.33 13.48 -1.15
C GLU A 73 6.87 14.92 -1.46
N ASP A 74 6.21 15.14 -2.61
CA ASP A 74 5.94 16.51 -3.08
C ASP A 74 4.60 17.06 -2.56
N ARG A 75 3.50 16.30 -2.67
CA ARG A 75 2.13 16.78 -2.39
C ARG A 75 1.15 15.64 -2.02
N PRO A 76 1.34 14.92 -0.90
CA PRO A 76 0.38 13.92 -0.50
C PRO A 76 -0.93 14.60 -0.02
N GLN A 77 -2.08 14.15 -0.54
CA GLN A 77 -3.37 14.52 0.08
C GLN A 77 -3.49 13.83 1.44
N TYR A 78 -3.06 12.57 1.52
CA TYR A 78 -2.98 11.79 2.73
C TYR A 78 -1.66 11.01 2.78
N ARG A 79 -1.11 10.87 3.99
CA ARG A 79 0.15 10.16 4.25
C ARG A 79 0.05 9.42 5.58
N GLU A 80 0.42 8.15 5.59
CA GLU A 80 0.40 7.32 6.80
C GLU A 80 1.60 6.35 6.83
N LYS A 81 1.91 5.81 8.01
CA LYS A 81 2.77 4.64 8.16
C LYS A 81 1.92 3.46 8.62
N LEU A 82 1.75 2.49 7.74
CA LEU A 82 0.98 1.29 8.03
C LEU A 82 1.89 0.17 8.52
N VAL A 83 1.48 -0.51 9.60
CA VAL A 83 2.17 -1.72 10.07
C VAL A 83 1.29 -2.93 9.74
N ALA A 84 1.80 -3.78 8.84
CA ALA A 84 1.19 -5.07 8.51
C ALA A 84 1.96 -6.21 9.18
#